data_AF-X1F651-F1
#
_entry.id   AF-X1F651-F1
#
_cell.length_a   1.000
_cell.length_b   1.000
_cell.length_c   1.000
_cell.angle_alpha   90.00
_cell.angle_beta   90.00
_cell.angle_gamma   90.00
#
_symmetry.space_group_name_H-M   'P 1'
#
loop_
_entity.id
_entity.type
_entity.pdbx_description
1 polymer ?
#
loop_
_entity_poly.entity_id
_entity_poly.type
_entity_poly.pdbx_seq_one_letter_code
_entity_poly.pdbx_strand_id
1 'polypeptide(L)'
;PRNQQGHRNLPFILREAQIDIVNAIKDAIDNQHDMIIDKSRDEGATELICKMYVLYWLLDPESQFLVGSRKAEFVDKGVEVKEGRISGDHKCLFHKILYGIVNLPNW
;
A
#
# COMPACT_ATOMS: atom_id res chain seq x y z
N PRO A 1 -13.61 17.29 -9.54
CA PRO A 1 -14.72 16.35 -9.83
C PRO A 1 -14.26 14.89 -9.67
N ARG A 2 -14.87 14.12 -8.76
CA ARG A 2 -14.60 12.67 -8.68
C ARG A 2 -15.21 12.02 -9.93
N ASN A 3 -14.37 11.44 -10.79
CA ASN A 3 -14.81 10.78 -12.03
C ASN A 3 -15.81 9.65 -11.76
N GLN A 4 -16.60 9.32 -12.79
CA GLN A 4 -17.61 8.25 -12.78
C GLN A 4 -17.01 6.92 -12.28
N GLN A 5 -17.84 6.11 -11.60
CA GLN A 5 -17.44 4.79 -11.08
C GLN A 5 -17.02 3.88 -12.23
N GLY A 6 -15.71 3.81 -12.46
CA GLY A 6 -15.08 2.89 -13.41
C GLY A 6 -15.04 1.45 -12.89
N HIS A 7 -14.41 0.58 -13.67
CA HIS A 7 -14.14 -0.81 -13.27
C HIS A 7 -13.43 -0.86 -11.91
N ARG A 8 -13.85 -1.79 -11.04
CA ARG A 8 -13.13 -2.10 -9.80
C ARG A 8 -11.83 -2.80 -10.17
N ASN A 9 -10.73 -2.44 -9.51
CA ASN A 9 -9.36 -2.90 -9.77
C ASN A 9 -8.76 -2.38 -11.11
N LEU A 10 -8.15 -1.20 -11.06
CA LEU A 10 -7.36 -0.63 -12.17
C LEU A 10 -5.87 -0.75 -11.86
N PRO A 11 -4.99 -0.81 -12.88
CA PRO A 11 -3.56 -0.72 -12.67
C PRO A 11 -3.20 0.49 -11.81
N PHE A 12 -2.31 0.27 -10.85
CA PHE A 12 -1.82 1.37 -10.02
C PHE A 12 -0.73 2.14 -10.77
N ILE A 13 -1.16 3.17 -11.49
CA ILE A 13 -0.27 4.06 -12.23
C ILE A 13 0.20 5.18 -11.30
N LEU A 14 1.52 5.33 -11.17
CA LEU A 14 2.12 6.40 -10.37
C LEU A 14 1.81 7.76 -11.00
N ARG A 15 1.49 8.73 -10.15
CA ARG A 15 1.52 10.15 -10.53
C ARG A 15 2.97 10.61 -10.60
N GLU A 16 3.26 11.65 -11.38
CA GLU A 16 4.61 12.21 -11.50
C GLU A 16 5.23 12.53 -10.12
N ALA A 17 4.50 13.21 -9.25
CA ALA A 17 4.96 13.54 -7.89
C ALA A 17 5.19 12.31 -6.98
N GLN A 18 4.65 11.14 -7.33
CA GLN A 18 4.87 9.91 -6.57
C GLN A 18 6.15 9.18 -6.97
N ILE A 19 6.70 9.45 -8.16
CA ILE A 19 7.91 8.78 -8.65
C ILE A 19 9.09 9.04 -7.72
N ASP A 20 9.30 10.30 -7.33
CA ASP A 20 10.39 10.68 -6.43
C ASP A 20 10.23 10.04 -5.05
N ILE A 21 9.00 9.95 -4.55
CA ILE A 21 8.70 9.29 -3.27
C ILE A 21 8.97 7.78 -3.35
N VAL A 22 8.63 7.12 -4.47
CA VAL A 22 8.94 5.70 -4.67
C VAL A 22 10.44 5.46 -4.63
N ASN A 23 11.22 6.29 -5.32
CA ASN A 23 12.67 6.19 -5.32
C ASN A 23 13.26 6.44 -3.92
N ALA A 24 12.71 7.42 -3.18
CA ALA A 24 13.15 7.70 -1.81
C ALA A 24 12.80 6.57 -0.83
N ILE A 25 11.62 5.94 -0.96
CA ILE A 25 11.25 4.76 -0.16
C ILE A 25 12.16 3.58 -0.48
N LYS A 26 12.44 3.35 -1.78
CA LYS A 26 13.35 2.31 -2.23
C LYS A 26 14.74 2.49 -1.62
N ASP A 27 15.29 3.69 -1.72
CA ASP A 27 16.59 4.07 -1.16
C ASP A 27 16.64 3.84 0.36
N ALA A 28 15.60 4.27 1.09
CA ALA A 28 15.49 4.08 2.53
C ALA A 28 15.47 2.60 2.94
N ILE A 29 14.78 1.75 2.19
CA ILE A 29 14.72 0.30 2.45
C ILE A 29 16.08 -0.34 2.15
N ASP A 30 16.63 -0.10 0.96
CA ASP A 30 17.86 -0.77 0.50
C ASP A 30 19.09 -0.34 1.31
N ASN A 31 19.16 0.94 1.68
CA ASN A 31 20.29 1.54 2.38
C ASN A 31 20.04 1.70 3.89
N GLN A 32 18.93 1.15 4.39
CA GLN A 32 18.61 1.04 5.82
C GLN A 32 18.68 2.37 6.58
N HIS A 33 18.01 3.40 6.07
CA HIS A 33 17.94 4.69 6.75
C HIS A 33 16.49 5.14 6.95
N ASP A 34 16.32 6.06 7.90
CA ASP A 34 15.02 6.65 8.20
C ASP A 34 14.63 7.69 7.14
N MET A 35 13.32 7.84 6.94
CA MET A 35 12.75 8.90 6.11
C MET A 35 11.45 9.42 6.71
N ILE A 36 11.11 10.66 6.40
CA ILE A 36 9.83 11.28 6.77
C ILE A 36 9.17 11.80 5.49
N ILE A 37 7.89 11.46 5.33
CA ILE A 37 7.08 11.96 4.22
C ILE A 37 6.10 12.99 4.79
N ASP A 38 6.40 14.27 4.57
CA ASP A 38 5.44 15.34 4.80
C ASP A 38 4.50 15.43 3.60
N LYS A 39 3.20 15.23 3.84
CA LYS A 39 2.20 15.07 2.79
C LYS A 39 0.96 15.91 3.02
N SER A 40 0.49 16.54 1.95
CA SER A 40 -0.85 17.12 1.83
C SER A 40 -1.96 16.05 1.88
N ARG A 41 -3.22 16.49 1.82
CA ARG A 41 -4.36 15.56 1.73
C ARG A 41 -4.44 14.98 0.31
N ASP A 42 -4.96 13.76 0.21
CA ASP A 42 -5.28 13.08 -1.06
C ASP A 42 -4.09 12.77 -2.01
N GLU A 43 -2.87 12.72 -1.47
CA GLU A 43 -1.65 12.34 -2.21
C GLU A 43 -1.45 10.82 -2.37
N GLY A 44 -2.21 10.01 -1.62
CA GLY A 44 -2.13 8.55 -1.71
C GLY A 44 -0.87 7.92 -1.08
N ALA A 45 -0.13 8.66 -0.23
CA ALA A 45 1.11 8.17 0.40
C ALA A 45 0.95 6.82 1.11
N THR A 46 -0.12 6.60 1.86
CA THR A 46 -0.36 5.32 2.54
C THR A 46 -0.52 4.16 1.56
N GLU A 47 -1.24 4.37 0.45
CA GLU A 47 -1.41 3.36 -0.59
C GLU A 47 -0.07 3.02 -1.25
N LEU A 48 0.74 4.04 -1.50
CA LEU A 48 2.07 3.92 -2.08
C LEU A 48 2.99 3.08 -1.18
N ILE A 49 3.08 3.41 0.11
CA ILE A 49 3.93 2.71 1.09
C ILE A 49 3.47 1.25 1.24
N CYS A 50 2.17 1.00 1.39
CA CYS A 50 1.65 -0.37 1.50
C CYS A 50 2.01 -1.22 0.26
N LYS A 51 1.93 -0.64 -0.95
CA LYS A 51 2.30 -1.34 -2.19
C LYS A 51 3.80 -1.58 -2.32
N MET A 52 4.63 -0.61 -1.89
CA MET A 52 6.08 -0.81 -1.82
C MET A 52 6.44 -1.96 -0.88
N TYR A 53 5.79 -2.03 0.28
CA TYR A 53 6.06 -3.12 1.24
C TYR A 53 5.63 -4.48 0.68
N VAL A 54 4.46 -4.54 0.02
CA VAL A 54 4.02 -5.77 -0.69
C VAL A 54 5.02 -6.14 -1.78
N LEU A 55 5.51 -5.18 -2.56
CA LEU A 55 6.48 -5.42 -3.63
C LEU A 55 7.77 -6.04 -3.08
N TYR A 56 8.36 -5.45 -2.04
CA TYR A 56 9.56 -5.99 -1.40
C TYR A 56 9.29 -7.35 -0.75
N TRP A 57 8.17 -7.51 -0.04
CA TRP A 57 7.79 -8.78 0.57
C TRP A 57 7.64 -9.93 -0.45
N LEU A 58 7.21 -9.63 -1.67
CA LEU A 58 7.08 -10.61 -2.75
C LEU A 58 8.41 -10.93 -3.44
N LEU A 59 9.30 -9.95 -3.56
CA LEU A 59 10.53 -10.05 -4.37
C LEU A 59 11.79 -10.35 -3.57
N ASP A 60 11.80 -10.02 -2.28
CA ASP A 60 12.91 -10.23 -1.36
C ASP A 60 12.45 -11.11 -0.18
N PRO A 61 12.84 -12.39 -0.15
CA PRO A 61 12.40 -13.32 0.89
C PRO A 61 12.97 -13.00 2.28
N GLU A 62 14.00 -12.16 2.39
CA GLU A 62 14.58 -11.74 3.67
C GLU A 62 13.90 -10.48 4.22
N SER A 63 12.96 -9.89 3.48
CA SER A 63 12.28 -8.67 3.89
C SER A 63 11.20 -8.92 4.95
N GLN A 64 11.24 -8.11 6.01
CA GLN A 64 10.26 -8.11 7.09
C GLN A 64 9.85 -6.68 7.40
N PHE A 65 8.55 -6.39 7.34
CA PHE A 65 8.03 -5.04 7.54
C PHE A 65 7.06 -4.97 8.72
N LEU A 66 7.22 -3.95 9.55
CA LEU A 66 6.25 -3.55 10.55
C LEU A 66 5.40 -2.41 9.98
N VAL A 67 4.07 -2.50 10.12
CA VAL A 67 3.15 -1.41 9.76
C VAL A 67 2.34 -1.02 10.99
N GLY A 68 2.25 0.29 11.23
CA GLY A 68 1.57 0.84 12.41
C GLY A 68 0.76 2.07 12.10
N SER A 69 -0.27 2.30 12.91
CA SER A 69 -1.09 3.52 12.85
C SER A 69 -1.27 4.09 14.25
N ARG A 70 -1.58 5.39 14.32
CA ARG A 70 -1.88 6.10 15.59
C ARG A 70 -3.04 5.49 16.39
N LYS A 71 -3.89 4.69 15.75
CA LYS A 71 -4.98 3.95 16.40
C LYS A 71 -4.98 2.52 15.89
N ALA A 72 -5.11 1.57 16.81
CA ALA A 72 -5.18 0.14 16.49
C ALA A 72 -6.30 -0.18 15.50
N GLU A 73 -7.45 0.48 15.59
CA GLU A 73 -8.58 0.30 14.66
C GLU A 73 -8.27 0.60 13.19
N PHE A 74 -7.19 1.32 12.89
CA PHE A 74 -6.74 1.60 11.52
C PHE A 74 -5.62 0.66 11.06
N VAL A 75 -5.25 -0.33 11.86
CA VAL A 75 -4.28 -1.36 11.47
C VAL A 75 -5.02 -2.45 10.67
N ASP A 76 -6.00 -3.11 11.27
CA ASP A 76 -6.58 -4.37 10.76
C ASP A 76 -8.06 -4.62 11.16
N LYS A 77 -8.87 -3.58 11.35
CA LYS A 77 -10.26 -3.73 11.80
C LYS A 77 -11.14 -4.53 10.82
N GLY A 78 -11.44 -5.77 11.23
CA GLY A 78 -12.32 -6.70 10.51
C GLY A 78 -11.78 -7.10 9.14
N VAL A 79 -10.46 -7.01 8.94
CA VAL A 79 -9.83 -7.36 7.66
C VAL A 79 -9.70 -8.87 7.55
N GLU A 80 -10.37 -9.45 6.56
CA GLU A 80 -10.36 -10.89 6.31
C GLU A 80 -10.29 -11.18 4.81
N VAL A 81 -9.60 -12.26 4.44
CA VAL A 81 -9.60 -12.82 3.09
C VAL A 81 -10.38 -14.14 3.10
N LYS A 82 -11.46 -14.21 2.32
CA LYS A 82 -12.31 -15.40 2.17
C LYS A 82 -12.58 -15.64 0.69
N GLU A 83 -12.31 -16.85 0.21
CA GLU A 83 -12.59 -17.27 -1.18
C GLU A 83 -12.00 -16.30 -2.23
N GLY A 84 -10.77 -15.82 -2.01
CA GLY A 84 -10.11 -14.88 -2.91
C GLY A 84 -10.73 -13.47 -2.91
N ARG A 85 -11.54 -13.13 -1.90
CA ARG A 85 -12.12 -11.80 -1.71
C ARG A 85 -11.71 -11.23 -0.37
N ILE A 86 -11.42 -9.93 -0.35
CA ILE A 86 -11.09 -9.19 0.86
C ILE A 86 -12.31 -8.44 1.40
N SER A 87 -12.45 -8.40 2.72
CA SER A 87 -13.45 -7.62 3.45
C SER A 87 -12.78 -6.79 4.56
N GLY A 88 -13.57 -5.98 5.28
CA GLY A 88 -13.07 -5.10 6.35
C GLY A 88 -13.01 -3.63 5.96
N ASP A 89 -12.57 -2.78 6.89
CA ASP A 89 -12.51 -1.33 6.65
C ASP A 89 -11.34 -0.96 5.72
N HIS A 90 -11.66 -0.34 4.57
CA HIS A 90 -10.68 0.05 3.56
C HIS A 90 -9.67 1.10 4.06
N LYS A 91 -9.97 1.77 5.17
CA LYS A 91 -9.04 2.70 5.83
C LYS A 91 -7.88 1.97 6.51
N CYS A 92 -8.02 0.69 6.82
CA CYS A 92 -6.99 -0.10 7.47
C CYS A 92 -5.74 -0.27 6.61
N LEU A 93 -4.58 -0.40 7.24
CA LEU A 93 -3.31 -0.68 6.56
C LEU A 93 -3.32 -2.08 5.96
N PHE A 94 -3.71 -3.09 6.75
CA PHE A 94 -3.78 -4.48 6.28
C PHE A 94 -4.79 -4.67 5.16
N HIS A 95 -5.87 -3.89 5.12
CA HIS A 95 -6.81 -3.97 4.01
C HIS A 95 -6.12 -3.57 2.69
N LYS A 96 -5.32 -2.50 2.67
CA LYS A 96 -4.61 -2.05 1.45
C LYS A 96 -3.55 -3.07 1.00
N ILE A 97 -2.79 -3.61 1.96
CA ILE A 97 -1.77 -4.63 1.73
C ILE A 97 -2.40 -5.88 1.10
N LEU A 98 -3.40 -6.45 1.75
CA LEU A 98 -4.07 -7.66 1.29
C LEU A 98 -4.87 -7.43 0.00
N TYR A 99 -5.44 -6.23 -0.19
CA TYR A 99 -6.08 -5.87 -1.46
C TYR A 99 -5.06 -5.93 -2.60
N GLY A 100 -3.84 -5.42 -2.39
CA GLY A 100 -2.74 -5.52 -3.36
C GLY A 100 -2.43 -6.97 -3.72
N ILE A 101 -2.28 -7.85 -2.73
CA ILE A 101 -1.96 -9.27 -2.91
C ILE A 101 -3.08 -10.03 -3.63
N VAL A 102 -4.32 -9.90 -3.14
CA VAL A 102 -5.50 -10.64 -3.67
C VAL A 102 -5.83 -10.25 -5.11
N ASN A 103 -5.47 -9.04 -5.53
CA ASN A 103 -5.75 -8.52 -6.87
C ASN A 103 -4.51 -8.49 -7.78
N LEU A 104 -3.42 -9.17 -7.40
CA LEU A 104 -2.28 -9.34 -8.30
C LEU A 104 -2.72 -10.04 -9.59
N PRO A 105 -2.11 -9.70 -10.72
CA PRO A 105 -2.33 -10.42 -11.95
C PRO A 105 -1.82 -11.87 -11.86
N ASN A 106 -2.48 -12.78 -12.58
CA ASN A 106 -2.10 -14.20 -12.67
C ASN A 106 -1.10 -14.50 -13.81
N TRP A 107 -0.57 -13.47 -14.48
CA TRP A 107 0.29 -13.62 -15.66
C TRP A 107 1.77 -13.67 -15.29
#